data_AF-A0ABD6A229-F1
#
_entry.id   AF-A0ABD6A229-F1
#
_cell.length_a   1.000
_cell.length_b   1.000
_cell.length_c   1.000
_cell.angle_alpha   90.00
_cell.angle_beta   90.00
_cell.angle_gamma   90.00
#
_symmetry.space_group_name_H-M   'P 1'
#
loop_
_entity.id
_entity.type
_entity.pdbx_description
1 polymer ?
#
loop_
_entity_poly.entity_id
_entity_poly.type
_entity_poly.pdbx_seq_one_letter_code
_entity_poly.pdbx_strand_id
1 'polypeptide(L)'
;MEWTRRALLVGAAVGFSGCLSAGDSNVEYPETTTATAADEPLVEAEGTEPAVDEEPTPQQTEPAVPNRELATEVERVYGGIEWFATDYDESIATYQRVLGNAMATVRRVRNDAEFDANSLDLVRRSTDRAVATAASELGDHFGIPDQMRGEVDSHVATIRRFGNRGDLDRIDEELERLYAYLRGIRSDLFVRRVLSDRQIDADLYRHLHDDTLDPEDENDDDDEAPPGLFEIYHSAEYAGYAYSGPRYVERDPFGDDQDDDENEGQALLARQRTHFDTVSEPTDRTGFAYVVSYGIPDVANQPTDLEPLDYPHTSLFVQRYTDVSAATAAVRTLFDTAVGREGDFSFGRDRWHRVYYEADGDVTYAFLIQAGPFVLVAAPSEVAWEERVDWTEPLDRLWLWRP
;
A
#
# COMPACT_ATOMS: atom_id res chain seq x y z
N MET A 1 -2.18 -39.33 35.12
CA MET A 1 -0.89 -38.84 34.59
C MET A 1 -1.19 -37.95 33.40
N GLU A 2 -2.00 -36.90 33.56
CA GLU A 2 -1.77 -35.66 34.32
C GLU A 2 -0.62 -34.82 33.75
N TRP A 3 -1.00 -33.98 32.80
CA TRP A 3 -0.25 -32.81 32.35
C TRP A 3 -0.49 -31.68 33.36
N THR A 4 0.57 -31.24 34.03
CA THR A 4 0.52 -30.14 35.00
C THR A 4 0.50 -28.79 34.30
N ARG A 5 -0.69 -28.20 34.22
CA ARG A 5 -0.92 -26.75 34.14
C ARG A 5 -0.71 -26.13 35.53
N ARG A 6 0.13 -25.11 35.66
CA ARG A 6 0.18 -24.07 36.72
C ARG A 6 1.17 -22.98 36.26
N ALA A 7 0.72 -21.81 35.81
CA ALA A 7 0.15 -20.67 36.55
C ALA A 7 1.21 -19.83 37.27
N LEU A 8 1.33 -18.54 36.91
CA LEU A 8 1.07 -17.40 37.81
C LEU A 8 1.21 -16.05 37.07
N LEU A 9 0.07 -15.52 36.63
CA LEU A 9 -0.18 -14.10 36.40
C LEU A 9 -0.52 -13.45 37.74
N VAL A 10 0.16 -12.36 38.07
CA VAL A 10 -0.15 -11.36 39.11
C VAL A 10 0.28 -10.03 38.47
N GLY A 11 -0.50 -8.96 38.30
CA GLY A 11 -1.77 -8.54 38.88
C GLY A 11 -1.59 -7.16 39.50
N ALA A 12 -2.15 -6.09 38.89
CA ALA A 12 -2.57 -4.88 39.60
C ALA A 12 -3.56 -4.06 38.75
N ALA A 13 -4.76 -3.90 39.31
CA ALA A 13 -5.92 -3.19 38.77
C ALA A 13 -5.96 -1.73 39.23
N VAL A 14 -6.61 -0.86 38.45
CA VAL A 14 -7.34 0.31 38.97
C VAL A 14 -8.66 0.40 38.18
N GLY A 15 -9.78 0.28 38.88
CA GLY A 15 -11.13 0.38 38.32
C GLY A 15 -11.74 1.77 38.49
N PHE A 16 -12.72 2.07 37.64
CA PHE A 16 -13.83 2.95 37.97
C PHE A 16 -15.13 2.30 37.51
N SER A 17 -15.89 1.83 38.49
CA SER A 17 -17.29 1.46 38.39
C SER A 17 -18.15 2.71 38.53
N GLY A 18 -19.14 2.84 37.64
CA GLY A 18 -20.24 3.81 37.76
C GLY A 18 -21.45 3.36 36.94
N CYS A 19 -22.33 2.59 37.56
CA CYS A 19 -23.61 2.13 37.01
C CYS A 19 -24.73 3.13 37.28
N LEU A 20 -25.63 3.34 36.32
CA LEU A 20 -27.11 3.47 36.46
C LEU A 20 -27.69 3.04 35.08
N SER A 21 -28.27 1.85 34.87
CA SER A 21 -29.68 1.42 35.12
C SER A 21 -30.71 2.46 34.65
N ALA A 22 -31.79 2.19 33.90
CA ALA A 22 -32.45 0.99 33.37
C ALA A 22 -33.62 1.43 32.44
N GLY A 23 -34.16 0.53 31.63
CA GLY A 23 -35.48 0.63 30.96
C GLY A 23 -35.38 0.65 29.43
N ASP A 24 -35.39 -0.49 28.73
CA ASP A 24 -36.55 -1.33 28.39
C ASP A 24 -37.59 -0.61 27.50
N SER A 25 -37.56 -0.86 26.19
CA SER A 25 -38.69 -1.50 25.48
C SER A 25 -38.45 -1.52 23.96
N ASN A 26 -38.28 -2.72 23.42
CA ASN A 26 -38.50 -3.08 22.02
C ASN A 26 -39.99 -2.90 21.70
N VAL A 27 -40.39 -1.78 21.09
CA VAL A 27 -41.68 -1.68 20.38
C VAL A 27 -41.59 -0.65 19.25
N GLU A 28 -41.73 -1.13 18.03
CA GLU A 28 -42.05 -0.35 16.83
C GLU A 28 -43.54 -0.54 16.52
N TYR A 29 -44.29 0.55 16.29
CA TYR A 29 -45.65 0.51 15.73
C TYR A 29 -45.81 1.62 14.68
N PRO A 30 -46.38 1.32 13.49
CA PRO A 30 -46.51 2.26 12.39
C PRO A 30 -47.86 3.02 12.33
N GLU A 31 -47.80 4.20 11.71
CA GLU A 31 -48.77 4.95 10.87
C GLU A 31 -50.28 5.02 11.25
N THR A 32 -50.84 6.24 11.38
CA THR A 32 -52.00 6.73 10.56
C THR A 32 -52.40 8.19 10.82
N THR A 33 -52.28 8.99 9.75
CA THR A 33 -53.16 10.07 9.22
C THR A 33 -54.30 10.67 10.07
N THR A 34 -54.39 12.01 10.08
CA THR A 34 -55.67 12.75 9.98
C THR A 34 -55.45 14.09 9.29
N ALA A 35 -56.34 14.42 8.34
CA ALA A 35 -56.27 15.56 7.43
C ALA A 35 -57.40 16.59 7.68
N THR A 36 -57.13 17.84 7.29
CA THR A 36 -58.06 18.88 6.72
C THR A 36 -58.99 19.60 7.74
N ALA A 37 -59.32 20.90 7.70
CA ALA A 37 -59.32 21.99 6.70
C ALA A 37 -59.31 23.37 7.43
N ALA A 38 -58.61 24.40 6.94
CA ALA A 38 -59.04 25.47 6.02
C ALA A 38 -59.76 26.68 6.67
N ASP A 39 -59.16 27.88 6.55
CA ASP A 39 -59.81 29.06 5.92
C ASP A 39 -58.79 30.20 5.70
N GLU A 40 -58.76 30.77 4.50
CA GLU A 40 -58.11 32.06 4.17
C GLU A 40 -59.10 33.23 4.46
N PRO A 41 -58.68 34.53 4.46
CA PRO A 41 -58.52 35.24 3.18
C PRO A 41 -57.39 36.31 3.11
N LEU A 42 -57.04 36.58 1.84
CA LEU A 42 -56.22 37.63 1.21
C LEU A 42 -56.24 39.07 1.75
N VAL A 43 -55.07 39.74 1.67
CA VAL A 43 -54.92 41.14 1.16
C VAL A 43 -53.49 41.44 0.65
N GLU A 44 -53.42 41.96 -0.59
CA GLU A 44 -52.32 42.70 -1.27
C GLU A 44 -51.99 44.04 -0.55
N ALA A 45 -50.88 44.78 -0.72
CA ALA A 45 -49.68 44.80 -1.58
C ALA A 45 -48.65 45.77 -0.95
N GLU A 46 -47.36 45.69 -1.35
CA GLU A 46 -46.54 46.80 -1.92
C GLU A 46 -45.02 46.58 -1.75
N GLY A 47 -44.31 46.61 -2.90
CA GLY A 47 -43.04 47.32 -3.10
C GLY A 47 -41.74 46.74 -2.53
N THR A 48 -40.97 46.01 -3.35
CA THR A 48 -39.50 45.99 -3.23
C THR A 48 -38.87 45.93 -4.62
N GLU A 49 -37.89 46.80 -4.84
CA GLU A 49 -37.15 47.05 -6.07
C GLU A 49 -36.41 45.80 -6.59
N PRO A 50 -36.15 45.68 -7.91
CA PRO A 50 -35.41 44.55 -8.45
C PRO A 50 -33.94 44.65 -8.00
N ALA A 51 -33.49 43.62 -7.26
CA ALA A 51 -32.08 43.37 -7.04
C ALA A 51 -31.40 43.14 -8.39
N VAL A 52 -30.25 43.79 -8.56
CA VAL A 52 -29.37 43.62 -9.72
C VAL A 52 -28.95 42.16 -9.77
N ASP A 53 -29.21 41.49 -10.89
CA ASP A 53 -28.66 40.16 -11.20
C ASP A 53 -27.13 40.24 -11.12
N GLU A 54 -26.55 39.76 -10.03
CA GLU A 54 -25.17 39.33 -10.02
C GLU A 54 -25.11 38.08 -10.89
N GLU A 55 -24.47 38.17 -12.05
CA GLU A 55 -24.17 37.00 -12.87
C GLU A 55 -23.52 35.93 -11.98
N PRO A 56 -24.05 34.69 -11.94
CA PRO A 56 -23.44 33.64 -11.15
C PRO A 56 -22.02 33.46 -11.67
N THR A 57 -21.04 33.72 -10.81
CA THR A 57 -19.64 33.42 -11.10
C THR A 57 -19.60 31.93 -11.46
N PRO A 58 -19.09 31.53 -12.65
CA PRO A 58 -19.03 30.13 -13.00
C PRO A 58 -18.20 29.44 -11.92
N GLN A 59 -18.86 28.60 -11.12
CA GLN A 59 -18.17 27.65 -10.27
C GLN A 59 -17.32 26.84 -11.23
N GLN A 60 -16.00 27.04 -11.15
CA GLN A 60 -15.04 26.18 -11.82
C GLN A 60 -15.27 24.79 -11.24
N THR A 61 -16.14 24.05 -11.91
CA THR A 61 -16.41 22.65 -11.60
C THR A 61 -15.11 21.97 -11.97
N GLU A 62 -14.40 21.43 -10.98
CA GLU A 62 -13.23 20.61 -11.24
C GLU A 62 -13.57 19.61 -12.35
N PRO A 63 -12.70 19.45 -13.36
CA PRO A 63 -12.97 18.51 -14.43
C PRO A 63 -13.28 17.14 -13.84
N ALA A 64 -14.35 16.50 -14.33
CA ALA A 64 -14.74 15.18 -13.87
C ALA A 64 -13.57 14.22 -14.09
N VAL A 65 -13.05 13.64 -12.99
CA VAL A 65 -11.97 12.65 -13.02
C VAL A 65 -12.58 11.30 -13.35
N PRO A 66 -12.23 10.65 -14.47
CA PRO A 66 -12.71 9.31 -14.80
C PRO A 66 -12.32 8.32 -13.70
N ASN A 67 -13.27 7.53 -13.20
CA ASN A 67 -13.07 6.49 -12.19
C ASN A 67 -12.20 6.96 -11.00
N ARG A 68 -12.63 8.03 -10.30
CA ARG A 68 -11.86 8.72 -9.25
C ARG A 68 -11.41 7.80 -8.09
N GLU A 69 -12.27 6.88 -7.66
CA GLU A 69 -11.93 5.94 -6.58
C GLU A 69 -10.79 5.02 -7.03
N LEU A 70 -10.96 4.34 -8.17
CA LEU A 70 -9.91 3.54 -8.81
C LEU A 70 -8.63 4.35 -9.04
N ALA A 71 -8.73 5.62 -9.46
CA ALA A 71 -7.56 6.49 -9.66
C ALA A 71 -6.76 6.71 -8.37
N THR A 72 -7.44 6.83 -7.23
CA THR A 72 -6.81 7.02 -5.91
C THR A 72 -6.09 5.74 -5.47
N GLU A 73 -6.67 4.58 -5.78
CA GLU A 73 -6.09 3.28 -5.44
C GLU A 73 -4.89 2.97 -6.33
N VAL A 74 -5.02 3.20 -7.63
CA VAL A 74 -3.91 3.05 -8.60
C VAL A 74 -2.78 4.01 -8.25
N GLU A 75 -3.04 5.27 -7.88
CA GLU A 75 -1.98 6.19 -7.43
C GLU A 75 -1.25 5.65 -6.20
N ARG A 76 -1.97 5.05 -5.25
CA ARG A 76 -1.36 4.49 -4.04
C ARG A 76 -0.44 3.31 -4.37
N VAL A 77 -0.91 2.37 -5.20
CA VAL A 77 -0.12 1.20 -5.62
C VAL A 77 1.04 1.63 -6.51
N TYR A 78 0.78 2.41 -7.55
CA TYR A 78 1.80 2.88 -8.49
C TYR A 78 2.84 3.75 -7.77
N GLY A 79 2.43 4.65 -6.88
CA GLY A 79 3.34 5.48 -6.09
C GLY A 79 4.25 4.65 -5.18
N GLY A 80 3.72 3.57 -4.60
CA GLY A 80 4.53 2.61 -3.86
C GLY A 80 5.56 1.90 -4.75
N ILE A 81 5.15 1.42 -5.93
CA ILE A 81 6.05 0.80 -6.92
C ILE A 81 7.13 1.78 -7.36
N GLU A 82 6.74 3.02 -7.67
CA GLU A 82 7.65 4.09 -8.09
C GLU A 82 8.68 4.38 -7.00
N TRP A 83 8.26 4.52 -5.73
CA TRP A 83 9.17 4.75 -4.61
C TRP A 83 10.21 3.63 -4.45
N PHE A 84 9.79 2.36 -4.55
CA PHE A 84 10.73 1.23 -4.54
C PHE A 84 11.71 1.29 -5.70
N ALA A 85 11.26 1.76 -6.86
CA ALA A 85 12.06 1.85 -8.06
C ALA A 85 13.05 3.02 -8.07
N THR A 86 12.75 4.14 -7.39
CA THR A 86 13.52 5.38 -7.51
C THR A 86 14.20 5.84 -6.24
N ASP A 87 13.57 5.67 -5.09
CA ASP A 87 13.96 6.34 -3.84
C ASP A 87 14.45 5.36 -2.76
N TYR A 88 14.02 4.10 -2.79
CA TYR A 88 14.30 3.09 -1.77
C TYR A 88 15.79 3.03 -1.35
N ASP A 89 16.70 2.84 -2.29
CA ASP A 89 18.13 2.69 -1.98
C ASP A 89 18.71 3.93 -1.29
N GLU A 90 18.31 5.13 -1.74
CA GLU A 90 18.75 6.38 -1.14
C GLU A 90 18.15 6.57 0.26
N SER A 91 16.87 6.23 0.43
CA SER A 91 16.16 6.25 1.70
C SER A 91 16.80 5.30 2.72
N ILE A 92 17.14 4.06 2.32
CA ILE A 92 17.85 3.10 3.17
C ILE A 92 19.24 3.60 3.53
N ALA A 93 20.01 4.12 2.57
CA ALA A 93 21.34 4.66 2.83
C ALA A 93 21.28 5.85 3.81
N THR A 94 20.26 6.71 3.66
CA THR A 94 20.03 7.85 4.56
C THR A 94 19.63 7.40 5.95
N TYR A 95 18.69 6.47 6.07
CA TYR A 95 18.29 5.83 7.32
C TYR A 95 19.48 5.21 8.07
N GLN A 96 20.25 4.34 7.41
CA GLN A 96 21.41 3.67 7.99
C GLN A 96 22.50 4.67 8.43
N ARG A 97 22.72 5.73 7.64
CA ARG A 97 23.67 6.81 7.96
C ARG A 97 23.26 7.57 9.22
N VAL A 98 21.99 7.95 9.35
CA VAL A 98 21.50 8.67 10.52
C VAL A 98 21.53 7.80 11.77
N LEU A 99 21.18 6.52 11.67
CA LEU A 99 21.38 5.56 12.77
C LEU A 99 22.84 5.43 13.17
N GLY A 100 23.76 5.36 12.20
CA GLY A 100 25.19 5.35 12.46
C GLY A 100 25.67 6.57 13.27
N ASN A 101 25.12 7.76 12.98
CA ASN A 101 25.41 8.98 13.73
C ASN A 101 24.83 8.96 15.16
N ALA A 102 23.63 8.41 15.35
CA ALA A 102 23.04 8.22 16.67
C ALA A 102 23.87 7.22 17.50
N MET A 103 24.26 6.09 16.93
CA MET A 103 25.15 5.11 17.55
C MET A 103 26.50 5.72 17.95
N ALA A 104 27.09 6.56 17.10
CA ALA A 104 28.34 7.26 17.42
C ALA A 104 28.18 8.22 18.60
N THR A 105 27.04 8.93 18.68
CA THR A 105 26.68 9.81 19.81
C THR A 105 26.53 9.01 21.11
N VAL A 106 25.76 7.92 21.08
CA VAL A 106 25.57 7.04 22.26
C VAL A 106 26.91 6.51 22.76
N ARG A 107 27.76 5.99 21.87
CA ARG A 107 29.10 5.49 22.24
C ARG A 107 30.00 6.60 22.79
N ARG A 108 29.93 7.80 22.23
CA ARG A 108 30.70 8.95 22.73
C ARG A 108 30.28 9.31 24.15
N VAL A 109 28.97 9.39 24.41
CA VAL A 109 28.43 9.72 25.74
C VAL A 109 28.77 8.62 26.75
N ARG A 110 28.70 7.35 26.35
CA ARG A 110 29.10 6.21 27.17
C ARG A 110 30.57 6.28 27.59
N ASN A 111 31.45 6.65 26.67
CA ASN A 111 32.90 6.71 26.92
C ASN A 111 33.32 7.96 27.71
N ASP A 112 32.40 8.88 28.00
CA ASP A 112 32.70 10.06 28.78
C ASP A 112 32.80 9.70 30.27
N ALA A 113 33.70 10.37 30.99
CA ALA A 113 33.92 10.11 32.41
C ALA A 113 32.79 10.68 33.29
N GLU A 114 32.03 11.64 32.75
CA GLU A 114 30.94 12.32 33.42
C GLU A 114 29.65 12.19 32.62
N PHE A 115 28.53 12.03 33.31
CA PHE A 115 27.20 12.00 32.71
C PHE A 115 26.33 13.09 33.34
N ASP A 116 25.87 14.03 32.52
CA ASP A 116 25.02 15.14 32.93
C ASP A 116 23.78 15.27 32.03
N ALA A 117 22.99 16.32 32.26
CA ALA A 117 21.81 16.62 31.44
C ALA A 117 22.17 16.89 29.97
N ASN A 118 23.35 17.46 29.69
CA ASN A 118 23.79 17.74 28.32
C ASN A 118 24.10 16.44 27.58
N SER A 119 24.74 15.47 28.24
CA SER A 119 24.99 14.12 27.71
C SER A 119 23.68 13.42 27.34
N LEU A 120 22.68 13.47 28.22
CA LEU A 120 21.35 12.94 27.91
C LEU A 120 20.68 13.66 26.73
N ASP A 121 20.76 14.99 26.69
CA ASP A 121 20.18 15.78 25.60
C ASP A 121 20.86 15.54 24.26
N LEU A 122 22.15 15.20 24.23
CA LEU A 122 22.86 14.80 23.03
C LEU A 122 22.34 13.47 22.49
N VAL A 123 22.20 12.47 23.37
CA VAL A 123 21.61 11.17 23.00
C VAL A 123 20.22 11.38 22.43
N ARG A 124 19.34 12.06 23.17
CA ARG A 124 17.97 12.33 22.76
C ARG A 124 17.88 13.04 21.41
N ARG A 125 18.60 14.15 21.22
CA ARG A 125 18.59 14.87 19.94
C ARG A 125 19.07 14.01 18.77
N SER A 126 20.04 13.12 18.99
CA SER A 126 20.54 12.24 17.94
C SER A 126 19.54 11.12 17.60
N THR A 127 18.85 10.57 18.59
CA THR A 127 17.84 9.51 18.40
C THR A 127 16.54 10.07 17.86
N ASP A 128 16.09 11.25 18.30
CA ASP A 128 14.91 11.94 17.77
C ASP A 128 15.09 12.24 16.28
N ARG A 129 16.30 12.65 15.86
CA ARG A 129 16.63 12.82 14.45
C ARG A 129 16.54 11.50 13.69
N ALA A 130 17.02 10.40 14.25
CA ALA A 130 16.94 9.10 13.61
C ALA A 130 15.50 8.62 13.44
N VAL A 131 14.65 8.82 14.45
CA VAL A 131 13.21 8.55 14.39
C VAL A 131 12.53 9.43 13.33
N ALA A 132 12.83 10.72 13.29
CA ALA A 132 12.27 11.63 12.30
C ALA A 132 12.70 11.27 10.86
N THR A 133 13.95 10.85 10.67
CA THR A 133 14.42 10.33 9.37
C THR A 133 13.69 9.03 9.02
N ALA A 134 13.56 8.07 9.94
CA ALA A 134 12.80 6.85 9.66
C ALA A 134 11.34 7.15 9.28
N ALA A 135 10.68 8.10 9.97
CA ALA A 135 9.32 8.52 9.63
C ALA A 135 9.22 9.15 8.24
N SER A 136 10.17 10.00 7.87
CA SER A 136 10.18 10.70 6.57
C SER A 136 10.55 9.79 5.41
N GLU A 137 11.49 8.87 5.61
CA GLU A 137 12.05 8.04 4.55
C GLU A 137 11.30 6.73 4.39
N LEU A 138 10.72 6.19 5.47
CA LEU A 138 10.17 4.84 5.50
C LEU A 138 8.71 4.79 5.95
N GLY A 139 8.15 5.89 6.51
CA GLY A 139 6.88 5.83 7.25
C GLY A 139 5.65 5.47 6.44
N ASP A 140 5.61 5.87 5.17
CA ASP A 140 4.48 5.58 4.27
C ASP A 140 4.55 4.16 3.67
N HIS A 141 5.66 3.45 3.90
CA HIS A 141 5.93 2.14 3.31
C HIS A 141 6.12 1.05 4.38
N PHE A 142 6.60 1.43 5.57
CA PHE A 142 6.95 0.52 6.66
C PHE A 142 6.46 1.07 8.01
N GLY A 143 5.73 0.24 8.76
CA GLY A 143 5.25 0.55 10.12
C GLY A 143 6.31 0.64 11.23
N ILE A 144 7.58 0.89 10.90
CA ILE A 144 8.73 0.91 11.82
C ILE A 144 8.86 2.19 12.67
N PRO A 145 8.55 3.41 12.19
CA PRO A 145 8.86 4.64 12.92
C PRO A 145 8.26 4.72 14.33
N ASP A 146 7.04 4.21 14.52
CA ASP A 146 6.35 4.24 15.81
C ASP A 146 6.94 3.24 16.81
N GLN A 147 7.27 2.03 16.36
CA GLN A 147 8.01 1.06 17.17
C GLN A 147 9.37 1.65 17.57
N MET A 148 10.08 2.25 16.62
CA MET A 148 11.38 2.88 16.87
C MET A 148 11.30 4.00 17.90
N ARG A 149 10.28 4.86 17.80
CA ARG A 149 10.04 5.93 18.77
C ARG A 149 9.80 5.37 20.17
N GLY A 150 8.94 4.35 20.29
CA GLY A 150 8.63 3.72 21.58
C GLY A 150 9.86 3.13 22.28
N GLU A 151 10.69 2.38 21.55
CA GLU A 151 11.90 1.78 22.10
C GLU A 151 12.95 2.83 22.50
N VAL A 152 13.17 3.84 21.66
CA VAL A 152 14.09 4.96 21.95
C VAL A 152 13.64 5.73 23.19
N ASP A 153 12.36 6.10 23.28
CA ASP A 153 11.81 6.86 24.40
C ASP A 153 11.90 6.07 25.71
N SER A 154 11.68 4.75 25.65
CA SER A 154 11.83 3.85 26.79
C SER A 154 13.26 3.85 27.35
N HIS A 155 14.27 3.73 26.48
CA HIS A 155 15.67 3.79 26.88
C HIS A 155 16.05 5.17 27.44
N VAL A 156 15.68 6.25 26.74
CA VAL A 156 15.98 7.63 27.18
C VAL A 156 15.32 7.94 28.53
N ALA A 157 14.07 7.51 28.74
CA ALA A 157 13.38 7.66 30.02
C ALA A 157 14.07 6.88 31.15
N THR A 158 14.57 5.69 30.86
CA THR A 158 15.31 4.87 31.83
C THR A 158 16.65 5.51 32.19
N ILE A 159 17.43 5.96 31.19
CA ILE A 159 18.69 6.69 31.40
C ILE A 159 18.45 7.92 32.28
N ARG A 160 17.42 8.73 31.99
CA ARG A 160 17.05 9.90 32.79
C ARG A 160 16.79 9.55 34.26
N ARG A 161 16.06 8.46 34.50
CA ARG A 161 15.70 8.00 35.86
C ARG A 161 16.93 7.63 36.69
N PHE A 162 17.93 7.01 36.09
CA PHE A 162 19.17 6.62 36.77
C PHE A 162 20.19 7.78 36.84
N GLY A 163 20.24 8.64 35.82
CA GLY A 163 21.01 9.90 35.84
C GLY A 163 20.65 10.81 37.00
N ASN A 164 19.35 10.97 37.29
CA ASN A 164 18.89 11.77 38.44
C ASN A 164 19.34 11.21 39.81
N ARG A 165 19.75 9.94 39.88
CA ARG A 165 20.23 9.27 41.10
C ARG A 165 21.76 9.16 41.15
N GLY A 166 22.47 9.54 40.09
CA GLY A 166 23.92 9.38 39.97
C GLY A 166 24.38 7.93 39.82
N ASP A 167 23.49 7.03 39.35
CA ASP A 167 23.80 5.61 39.13
C ASP A 167 24.44 5.41 37.76
N LEU A 168 25.76 5.66 37.68
CA LEU A 168 26.52 5.63 36.44
C LEU A 168 26.62 4.24 35.83
N ASP A 169 26.74 3.19 36.66
CA ASP A 169 26.82 1.80 36.18
C ASP A 169 25.54 1.42 35.42
N ARG A 170 24.38 1.82 35.95
CA ARG A 170 23.11 1.56 35.27
C ARG A 170 22.91 2.41 34.01
N ILE A 171 23.46 3.62 33.98
CA ILE A 171 23.45 4.45 32.76
C ILE A 171 24.30 3.80 31.66
N ASP A 172 25.49 3.29 31.99
CA ASP A 172 26.36 2.59 31.04
C ASP A 172 25.65 1.38 30.41
N GLU A 173 24.99 0.57 31.25
CA GLU A 173 24.22 -0.59 30.80
C GLU A 173 23.08 -0.21 29.84
N GLU A 174 22.34 0.87 30.15
CA GLU A 174 21.23 1.31 29.30
C GLU A 174 21.69 2.00 28.01
N LEU A 175 22.82 2.71 28.02
CA LEU A 175 23.45 3.22 26.80
C LEU A 175 23.95 2.07 25.91
N GLU A 176 24.48 1.00 26.49
CA GLU A 176 24.88 -0.20 25.75
C GLU A 176 23.67 -0.92 25.12
N ARG A 177 22.55 -1.04 25.84
CA ARG A 177 21.30 -1.58 25.31
C ARG A 177 20.74 -0.75 24.17
N LEU A 178 20.69 0.57 24.33
CA LEU A 178 20.28 1.49 23.26
C LEU A 178 21.19 1.38 22.03
N TYR A 179 22.51 1.29 22.24
CA TYR A 179 23.46 1.08 21.15
C TYR A 179 23.20 -0.24 20.42
N ALA A 180 22.96 -1.34 21.16
CA ALA A 180 22.67 -2.65 20.59
C ALA A 180 21.36 -2.65 19.79
N TYR A 181 20.32 -1.98 20.30
CA TYR A 181 19.06 -1.78 19.58
C TYR A 181 19.28 -1.05 18.25
N LEU A 182 19.91 0.14 18.28
CA LEU A 182 20.21 0.92 17.08
C LEU A 182 21.08 0.15 16.08
N ARG A 183 22.03 -0.65 16.56
CA ARG A 183 22.85 -1.53 15.73
C ARG A 183 22.01 -2.61 15.04
N GLY A 184 21.04 -3.19 15.75
CA GLY A 184 20.14 -4.22 15.23
C GLY A 184 19.33 -3.69 14.05
N ILE A 185 18.61 -2.58 14.26
CA ILE A 185 17.72 -1.98 13.24
C ILE A 185 18.49 -1.32 12.07
N ARG A 186 19.79 -1.05 12.23
CA ARG A 186 20.67 -0.57 11.14
C ARG A 186 21.20 -1.71 10.26
N SER A 187 21.21 -2.94 10.75
CA SER A 187 21.95 -4.04 10.13
C SER A 187 21.41 -4.41 8.74
N ASP A 188 22.29 -4.91 7.86
CA ASP A 188 21.89 -5.41 6.53
C ASP A 188 20.88 -6.55 6.64
N LEU A 189 20.97 -7.37 7.71
CA LEU A 189 19.99 -8.41 7.99
C LEU A 189 18.60 -7.83 8.29
N PHE A 190 18.53 -6.72 9.02
CA PHE A 190 17.27 -6.03 9.29
C PHE A 190 16.72 -5.41 8.01
N VAL A 191 17.55 -4.73 7.22
CA VAL A 191 17.14 -4.18 5.92
C VAL A 191 16.57 -5.30 5.03
N ARG A 192 17.29 -6.41 4.89
CA ARG A 192 16.85 -7.54 4.05
C ARG A 192 15.56 -8.21 4.52
N ARG A 193 15.34 -8.32 5.83
CA ARG A 193 14.20 -9.06 6.39
C ARG A 193 12.98 -8.22 6.73
N VAL A 194 13.17 -6.92 6.95
CA VAL A 194 12.13 -6.03 7.49
C VAL A 194 11.88 -4.84 6.58
N LEU A 195 12.94 -4.30 5.96
CA LEU A 195 12.82 -3.20 5.01
C LEU A 195 12.91 -3.66 3.56
N SER A 196 12.87 -4.97 3.32
CA SER A 196 12.50 -5.51 2.02
C SER A 196 13.47 -5.15 0.88
N ASP A 197 14.77 -5.48 1.04
CA ASP A 197 15.81 -5.33 -0.01
C ASP A 197 15.43 -6.01 -1.35
N ARG A 198 14.54 -7.02 -1.32
CA ARG A 198 14.07 -7.79 -2.51
C ARG A 198 12.63 -8.34 -2.43
N GLN A 199 11.96 -8.20 -1.29
CA GLN A 199 10.63 -8.78 -1.06
C GLN A 199 9.74 -7.71 -0.44
N ILE A 200 8.79 -7.16 -1.19
CA ILE A 200 7.79 -6.24 -0.63
C ILE A 200 6.85 -7.06 0.27
N ASP A 201 7.22 -7.22 1.54
CA ASP A 201 6.38 -7.70 2.65
C ASP A 201 6.01 -6.47 3.52
N ALA A 202 5.28 -5.57 2.90
CA ALA A 202 5.08 -4.19 3.37
C ALA A 202 3.72 -3.66 2.92
N ASP A 203 3.42 -2.39 3.22
CA ASP A 203 2.12 -1.79 2.92
C ASP A 203 1.74 -1.90 1.43
N LEU A 204 2.73 -1.89 0.52
CA LEU A 204 2.50 -2.11 -0.90
C LEU A 204 1.98 -3.53 -1.22
N TYR A 205 2.41 -4.59 -0.53
CA TYR A 205 1.82 -5.92 -0.73
C TYR A 205 0.33 -5.90 -0.38
N ARG A 206 -0.04 -5.29 0.75
CA ARG A 206 -1.45 -5.22 1.15
C ARG A 206 -2.24 -4.41 0.13
N HIS A 207 -1.72 -3.27 -0.31
CA HIS A 207 -2.36 -2.49 -1.37
C HIS A 207 -2.46 -3.24 -2.71
N LEU A 208 -1.51 -4.12 -3.05
CA LEU A 208 -1.60 -5.00 -4.22
C LEU A 208 -2.67 -6.08 -4.03
N HIS A 209 -2.77 -6.63 -2.82
CA HIS A 209 -3.57 -7.79 -2.46
C HIS A 209 -4.96 -7.43 -1.90
N ASP A 210 -5.53 -6.28 -2.25
CA ASP A 210 -6.81 -5.80 -1.70
C ASP A 210 -6.78 -5.52 -0.18
N ASP A 211 -6.21 -4.37 0.20
CA ASP A 211 -6.18 -3.85 1.58
C ASP A 211 -7.52 -3.26 2.04
N THR A 212 -8.64 -3.92 1.75
CA THR A 212 -9.90 -3.60 2.45
C THR A 212 -10.17 -4.61 3.54
N LEU A 213 -9.39 -4.52 4.63
CA LEU A 213 -9.94 -4.86 5.95
C LEU A 213 -11.27 -4.11 6.04
N ASP A 214 -12.40 -4.82 6.13
CA ASP A 214 -13.66 -4.20 6.48
C ASP A 214 -13.47 -3.63 7.90
N PRO A 215 -13.49 -2.29 8.08
CA PRO A 215 -13.29 -1.70 9.40
C PRO A 215 -14.43 -2.05 10.36
N GLU A 216 -15.53 -2.67 9.89
CA GLU A 216 -16.60 -3.19 10.74
C GLU A 216 -16.34 -4.64 11.23
N ASP A 217 -15.39 -5.37 10.62
CA ASP A 217 -15.01 -6.75 10.98
C ASP A 217 -13.69 -6.79 11.77
N GLU A 218 -13.57 -5.99 12.83
CA GLU A 218 -12.46 -6.09 13.81
C GLU A 218 -12.46 -7.41 14.63
N ASN A 219 -13.25 -8.43 14.26
CA ASN A 219 -13.43 -9.66 15.04
C ASN A 219 -13.08 -10.97 14.34
N ASP A 220 -12.73 -10.98 13.05
CA ASP A 220 -12.29 -12.20 12.37
C ASP A 220 -10.76 -12.19 12.20
N ASP A 221 -10.06 -12.55 13.28
CA ASP A 221 -8.62 -12.84 13.30
C ASP A 221 -8.20 -14.05 12.40
N ASP A 222 -9.13 -14.63 11.63
CA ASP A 222 -8.94 -15.87 10.85
C ASP A 222 -9.03 -15.69 9.30
N ASP A 223 -9.41 -14.51 8.79
CA ASP A 223 -9.40 -14.23 7.34
C ASP A 223 -8.06 -13.58 6.93
N GLU A 224 -6.96 -14.30 7.16
CA GLU A 224 -5.69 -13.94 6.54
C GLU A 224 -5.87 -14.04 5.02
N ALA A 225 -5.65 -12.93 4.30
CA ALA A 225 -5.80 -12.87 2.85
C ALA A 225 -5.10 -14.08 2.21
N PRO A 226 -5.70 -14.74 1.21
CA PRO A 226 -5.07 -15.88 0.56
C PRO A 226 -3.68 -15.45 0.09
N PRO A 227 -2.66 -16.33 0.09
CA PRO A 227 -1.34 -15.92 -0.33
C PRO A 227 -1.39 -15.47 -1.78
N GLY A 228 -0.83 -14.28 -2.06
CA GLY A 228 -0.67 -13.77 -3.41
C GLY A 228 0.80 -13.53 -3.71
N LEU A 229 1.22 -13.88 -4.91
CA LEU A 229 2.53 -13.55 -5.42
C LEU A 229 2.34 -12.58 -6.58
N PHE A 230 3.08 -11.49 -6.54
CA PHE A 230 3.12 -10.49 -7.59
C PHE A 230 4.53 -10.30 -8.07
N GLU A 231 4.70 -10.21 -9.38
CA GLU A 231 5.93 -9.74 -9.99
C GLU A 231 5.71 -8.36 -10.59
N ILE A 232 6.64 -7.46 -10.33
CA ILE A 232 6.53 -6.05 -10.64
C ILE A 232 7.72 -5.67 -11.51
N TYR A 233 7.43 -4.93 -12.58
CA TYR A 233 8.42 -4.21 -13.36
C TYR A 233 8.01 -2.75 -13.45
N HIS A 234 8.96 -1.82 -13.28
CA HIS A 234 8.74 -0.39 -13.43
C HIS A 234 9.66 0.20 -14.50
N SER A 235 9.20 1.28 -15.14
CA SER A 235 9.93 1.95 -16.23
C SER A 235 11.31 2.50 -15.85
N ALA A 236 11.62 2.61 -14.55
CA ALA A 236 12.94 2.97 -14.04
C ALA A 236 13.93 1.79 -13.96
N GLU A 237 13.69 0.71 -14.73
CA GLU A 237 14.50 -0.52 -14.75
C GLU A 237 14.50 -1.28 -13.41
N TYR A 238 13.52 -1.00 -12.56
CA TYR A 238 13.28 -1.76 -11.34
C TYR A 238 12.42 -2.98 -11.62
N ALA A 239 12.73 -4.08 -10.94
CA ALA A 239 11.83 -5.21 -10.88
C ALA A 239 12.02 -6.01 -9.58
N GLY A 240 10.95 -6.66 -9.12
CA GLY A 240 10.94 -7.34 -7.83
C GLY A 240 9.65 -8.13 -7.60
N TYR A 241 9.65 -8.92 -6.53
CA TYR A 241 8.46 -9.66 -6.09
C TYR A 241 7.79 -8.98 -4.88
N ALA A 242 6.46 -9.05 -4.84
CA ALA A 242 5.65 -8.77 -3.66
C ALA A 242 4.88 -10.04 -3.28
N TYR A 243 5.06 -10.52 -2.05
CA TYR A 243 4.49 -11.78 -1.57
C TYR A 243 4.37 -11.74 -0.04
N SER A 244 3.22 -12.17 0.50
CA SER A 244 3.10 -12.51 1.92
C SER A 244 2.97 -14.03 2.09
N GLY A 245 3.83 -14.55 2.95
CA GLY A 245 3.77 -15.93 3.39
C GLY A 245 4.98 -16.26 4.27
N PRO A 246 4.89 -17.33 5.08
CA PRO A 246 5.88 -17.62 6.12
C PRO A 246 7.24 -18.08 5.57
N ARG A 247 7.37 -18.23 4.25
CA ARG A 247 8.58 -18.70 3.58
C ARG A 247 9.15 -17.57 2.74
N TYR A 248 10.34 -17.14 3.14
CA TYR A 248 11.19 -16.24 2.37
C TYR A 248 11.46 -16.87 1.00
N VAL A 249 11.03 -16.21 -0.06
CA VAL A 249 11.48 -16.56 -1.41
C VAL A 249 12.86 -15.91 -1.57
N GLU A 250 13.91 -16.70 -1.38
CA GLU A 250 15.31 -16.27 -1.56
C GLU A 250 15.68 -16.17 -3.06
N ARG A 251 14.72 -15.74 -3.89
CA ARG A 251 14.87 -15.64 -5.34
C ARG A 251 14.92 -14.17 -5.74
N ASP A 252 16.02 -13.80 -6.38
CA ASP A 252 16.10 -12.58 -7.17
C ASP A 252 15.44 -12.90 -8.52
N PRO A 253 14.29 -12.29 -8.89
CA PRO A 253 13.63 -12.56 -10.17
C PRO A 253 14.55 -12.36 -11.38
N PHE A 254 15.60 -11.54 -11.19
CA PHE A 254 16.59 -11.23 -12.20
C PHE A 254 18.00 -11.65 -11.78
N GLY A 255 18.11 -12.53 -10.78
CA GLY A 255 19.39 -12.95 -10.21
C GLY A 255 20.34 -13.50 -11.26
N ASP A 256 21.57 -13.01 -11.23
CA ASP A 256 22.71 -13.53 -11.95
C ASP A 256 23.15 -14.88 -11.35
N ASP A 257 22.26 -15.88 -11.30
CA ASP A 257 22.72 -17.25 -11.08
C ASP A 257 23.55 -17.61 -12.31
N GLN A 258 24.88 -17.51 -12.17
CA GLN A 258 25.87 -17.79 -13.23
C GLN A 258 25.75 -19.21 -13.81
N ASP A 259 24.94 -20.06 -13.18
CA ASP A 259 24.66 -21.44 -13.56
C ASP A 259 23.32 -21.61 -14.31
N ASP A 260 22.49 -20.56 -14.44
CA ASP A 260 21.21 -20.62 -15.18
C ASP A 260 21.28 -19.79 -16.48
N ASP A 261 21.21 -20.46 -17.62
CA ASP A 261 21.37 -19.86 -18.96
C ASP A 261 20.15 -19.01 -19.37
N GLU A 262 19.03 -19.05 -18.63
CA GLU A 262 17.78 -18.34 -18.91
C GLU A 262 17.28 -17.55 -17.68
N ASN A 263 17.32 -16.22 -17.74
CA ASN A 263 16.73 -15.35 -16.72
C ASN A 263 15.21 -15.26 -16.97
N GLU A 264 14.43 -16.03 -16.22
CA GLU A 264 12.98 -16.17 -16.40
C GLU A 264 12.22 -14.84 -16.22
N GLY A 265 12.66 -13.95 -15.32
CA GLY A 265 12.11 -12.60 -15.19
C GLY A 265 12.34 -11.75 -16.46
N GLN A 266 13.51 -11.86 -17.10
CA GLN A 266 13.76 -11.21 -18.40
C GLN A 266 12.88 -11.79 -19.51
N ALA A 267 12.66 -13.11 -19.51
CA ALA A 267 11.77 -13.75 -20.47
C ALA A 267 10.31 -13.29 -20.28
N LEU A 268 9.85 -13.18 -19.03
CA LEU A 268 8.52 -12.64 -18.74
C LEU A 268 8.40 -11.18 -19.13
N LEU A 269 9.38 -10.33 -18.81
CA LEU A 269 9.40 -8.93 -19.23
C LEU A 269 9.34 -8.79 -20.75
N ALA A 270 10.11 -9.61 -21.49
CA ALA A 270 10.06 -9.64 -22.94
C ALA A 270 8.65 -10.01 -23.43
N ARG A 271 8.01 -10.99 -22.80
CA ARG A 271 6.62 -11.37 -23.08
C ARG A 271 5.64 -10.23 -22.78
N GLN A 272 5.74 -9.56 -21.63
CA GLN A 272 4.86 -8.41 -21.30
C GLN A 272 4.99 -7.29 -22.32
N ARG A 273 6.22 -6.97 -22.74
CA ARG A 273 6.46 -5.98 -23.80
C ARG A 273 5.77 -6.39 -25.09
N THR A 274 5.90 -7.64 -25.52
CA THR A 274 5.20 -8.15 -26.71
C THR A 274 3.68 -8.01 -26.59
N HIS A 275 3.10 -8.37 -25.44
CA HIS A 275 1.65 -8.32 -25.22
C HIS A 275 1.09 -6.90 -25.10
N PHE A 276 1.89 -5.92 -24.67
CA PHE A 276 1.40 -4.57 -24.37
C PHE A 276 1.93 -3.46 -25.29
N ASP A 277 2.86 -3.74 -26.21
CA ASP A 277 3.47 -2.72 -27.09
C ASP A 277 2.40 -1.96 -27.90
N THR A 278 1.45 -2.67 -28.51
CA THR A 278 0.38 -2.07 -29.32
C THR A 278 -0.59 -1.20 -28.50
N VAL A 279 -0.75 -1.49 -27.21
CA VAL A 279 -1.62 -0.76 -26.27
C VAL A 279 -0.86 0.22 -25.38
N SER A 280 0.40 0.48 -25.72
CA SER A 280 1.27 1.45 -25.07
C SER A 280 1.26 2.76 -25.86
N GLU A 281 0.71 3.83 -25.26
CA GLU A 281 0.73 5.16 -25.87
C GLU A 281 1.74 6.06 -25.15
N PRO A 282 2.91 6.35 -25.75
CA PRO A 282 4.02 7.00 -25.05
C PRO A 282 3.88 8.53 -24.95
N THR A 283 3.00 9.16 -25.71
CA THR A 283 2.85 10.62 -25.72
C THR A 283 2.38 11.11 -24.33
N ASP A 284 3.14 12.04 -23.74
CA ASP A 284 2.91 12.62 -22.41
C ASP A 284 2.89 11.62 -21.23
N ARG A 285 3.34 10.38 -21.48
CA ARG A 285 3.49 9.33 -20.47
C ARG A 285 4.72 9.62 -19.61
N THR A 286 4.55 9.65 -18.30
CA THR A 286 5.61 9.94 -17.32
C THR A 286 6.24 8.67 -16.74
N GLY A 287 5.52 7.55 -16.78
CA GLY A 287 6.04 6.25 -16.37
C GLY A 287 5.07 5.11 -16.66
N PHE A 288 5.52 3.89 -16.45
CA PHE A 288 4.66 2.71 -16.53
C PHE A 288 5.15 1.57 -15.63
N ALA A 289 4.24 0.67 -15.30
CA ALA A 289 4.55 -0.57 -14.60
C ALA A 289 3.82 -1.77 -15.22
N TYR A 290 4.48 -2.93 -15.21
CA TYR A 290 3.82 -4.22 -15.39
C TYR A 290 3.66 -4.89 -14.02
N VAL A 291 2.47 -5.40 -13.74
CA VAL A 291 2.17 -6.17 -12.54
C VAL A 291 1.62 -7.51 -12.99
N VAL A 292 2.22 -8.59 -12.54
CA VAL A 292 1.79 -9.96 -12.84
C VAL A 292 1.31 -10.60 -11.56
N SER A 293 0.03 -10.97 -11.50
CA SER A 293 -0.56 -11.69 -10.38
C SER A 293 -0.54 -13.18 -10.64
N TYR A 294 -0.10 -13.96 -9.66
CA TYR A 294 -0.01 -15.41 -9.73
C TYR A 294 -1.06 -16.09 -8.81
N GLY A 295 -1.77 -17.04 -9.38
CA GLY A 295 -2.77 -17.89 -8.71
C GLY A 295 -2.14 -18.99 -7.85
N ILE A 296 -1.32 -18.61 -6.86
CA ILE A 296 -0.62 -19.58 -6.00
C ILE A 296 -1.59 -20.25 -4.99
N PRO A 297 -1.28 -21.47 -4.53
CA PRO A 297 -2.07 -22.20 -3.53
C PRO A 297 -1.84 -21.68 -2.11
N ASP A 298 -2.76 -22.02 -1.21
CA ASP A 298 -2.66 -21.71 0.22
C ASP A 298 -1.35 -22.21 0.83
N VAL A 299 -0.87 -21.50 1.86
CA VAL A 299 0.39 -21.78 2.58
C VAL A 299 0.55 -23.25 2.98
N ALA A 300 -0.53 -23.91 3.40
CA ALA A 300 -0.51 -25.33 3.79
C ALA A 300 -0.16 -26.28 2.64
N ASN A 301 -0.42 -25.87 1.40
CA ASN A 301 -0.25 -26.65 0.17
C ASN A 301 0.92 -26.16 -0.69
N GLN A 302 1.61 -25.10 -0.28
CA GLN A 302 2.72 -24.55 -1.06
C GLN A 302 3.95 -25.48 -1.05
N PRO A 303 4.56 -25.72 -2.21
CA PRO A 303 5.84 -26.41 -2.29
C PRO A 303 6.94 -25.64 -1.53
N THR A 304 8.07 -26.32 -1.30
CA THR A 304 9.24 -25.70 -0.67
C THR A 304 9.86 -24.63 -1.57
N ASP A 305 9.70 -24.77 -2.88
CA ASP A 305 10.22 -23.87 -3.90
C ASP A 305 9.05 -23.39 -4.76
N LEU A 306 8.90 -22.07 -4.90
CA LEU A 306 7.84 -21.45 -5.68
C LEU A 306 8.43 -21.01 -7.01
N GLU A 307 8.06 -21.72 -8.07
CA GLU A 307 8.33 -21.31 -9.46
C GLU A 307 7.12 -20.52 -9.98
N PRO A 308 7.17 -19.17 -10.10
CA PRO A 308 5.99 -18.37 -10.41
C PRO A 308 5.35 -18.78 -11.76
N LEU A 309 6.16 -19.14 -12.74
CA LEU A 309 5.69 -19.50 -14.08
C LEU A 309 4.92 -20.83 -14.14
N ASP A 310 4.98 -21.66 -13.09
CA ASP A 310 4.19 -22.88 -12.97
C ASP A 310 2.71 -22.61 -12.65
N TYR A 311 2.36 -21.38 -12.27
CA TYR A 311 1.02 -21.02 -11.82
C TYR A 311 0.24 -20.23 -12.89
N PRO A 312 -1.10 -20.35 -12.89
CA PRO A 312 -1.96 -19.44 -13.65
C PRO A 312 -1.63 -18.00 -13.27
N HIS A 313 -1.46 -17.14 -14.25
CA HIS A 313 -1.10 -15.74 -14.02
C HIS A 313 -1.89 -14.82 -14.93
N THR A 314 -2.00 -13.57 -14.50
CA THR A 314 -2.62 -12.53 -15.30
C THR A 314 -1.85 -11.23 -15.16
N SER A 315 -1.66 -10.56 -16.29
CA SER A 315 -0.89 -9.32 -16.36
C SER A 315 -1.79 -8.09 -16.31
N LEU A 316 -1.27 -7.05 -15.68
CA LEU A 316 -1.79 -5.70 -15.65
C LEU A 316 -0.69 -4.76 -16.12
N PHE A 317 -1.03 -3.88 -17.05
CA PHE A 317 -0.20 -2.78 -17.52
C PHE A 317 -0.77 -1.45 -17.01
N VAL A 318 0.04 -0.73 -16.23
CA VAL A 318 -0.32 0.57 -15.66
C VAL A 318 0.50 1.65 -16.36
N GLN A 319 -0.17 2.60 -17.00
CA GLN A 319 0.47 3.74 -17.66
C GLN A 319 0.12 5.03 -16.90
N ARG A 320 1.12 5.79 -16.47
CA ARG A 320 0.94 7.10 -15.81
C ARG A 320 1.19 8.23 -16.80
N TYR A 321 0.25 9.16 -16.88
CA TYR A 321 0.38 10.35 -17.71
C TYR A 321 0.56 11.60 -16.86
N THR A 322 1.01 12.67 -17.52
CA THR A 322 1.23 13.97 -16.87
C THR A 322 -0.02 14.50 -16.17
N ASP A 323 -1.20 14.27 -16.76
CA ASP A 323 -2.49 14.66 -16.18
C ASP A 323 -3.66 13.87 -16.81
N VAL A 324 -4.88 14.11 -16.31
CA VAL A 324 -6.13 13.46 -16.78
C VAL A 324 -6.40 13.72 -18.26
N SER A 325 -6.07 14.90 -18.79
CA SER A 325 -6.28 15.24 -20.20
C SER A 325 -5.32 14.47 -21.09
N ALA A 326 -4.06 14.32 -20.67
CA ALA A 326 -3.07 13.48 -21.35
C ALA A 326 -3.50 12.01 -21.39
N ALA A 327 -3.95 11.45 -20.26
CA ALA A 327 -4.51 10.08 -20.22
C ALA A 327 -5.74 9.93 -21.13
N THR A 328 -6.63 10.94 -21.15
CA THR A 328 -7.81 10.95 -22.04
C THR A 328 -7.40 10.98 -23.51
N ALA A 329 -6.38 11.77 -23.85
CA ALA A 329 -5.84 11.84 -25.20
C ALA A 329 -5.22 10.49 -25.61
N ALA A 330 -4.49 9.84 -24.70
CA ALA A 330 -3.92 8.53 -24.94
C ALA A 330 -4.97 7.46 -25.25
N VAL A 331 -6.03 7.37 -24.44
CA VAL A 331 -7.16 6.45 -24.69
C VAL A 331 -7.82 6.71 -26.04
N ARG A 332 -8.00 7.99 -26.41
CA ARG A 332 -8.54 8.35 -27.73
C ARG A 332 -7.63 7.91 -28.86
N THR A 333 -6.33 8.16 -28.75
CA THR A 333 -5.34 7.72 -29.73
C THR A 333 -5.38 6.20 -29.89
N LEU A 334 -5.37 5.44 -28.79
CA LEU A 334 -5.45 3.98 -28.82
C LEU A 334 -6.69 3.50 -29.58
N PHE A 335 -7.88 4.06 -29.30
CA PHE A 335 -9.11 3.70 -30.03
C PHE A 335 -9.17 4.17 -31.48
N ASP A 336 -8.45 5.24 -31.83
CA ASP A 336 -8.44 5.76 -33.19
C ASP A 336 -7.42 5.03 -34.08
N THR A 337 -6.41 4.35 -33.51
CA THR A 337 -5.26 3.81 -34.27
C THR A 337 -4.99 2.32 -34.08
N ALA A 338 -5.06 1.81 -32.85
CA ALA A 338 -4.44 0.53 -32.49
C ALA A 338 -5.42 -0.49 -31.89
N VAL A 339 -6.56 -0.02 -31.37
CA VAL A 339 -7.43 -0.81 -30.49
C VAL A 339 -8.87 -0.78 -30.97
N GLY A 340 -9.45 -1.96 -31.20
CA GLY A 340 -10.88 -2.17 -31.44
C GLY A 340 -11.67 -2.35 -30.15
N ARG A 341 -13.00 -2.16 -30.22
CA ARG A 341 -13.93 -2.27 -29.07
C ARG A 341 -15.02 -3.30 -29.33
N GLU A 342 -15.23 -4.19 -28.36
CA GLU A 342 -16.25 -5.27 -28.40
C GLU A 342 -17.24 -5.20 -27.23
N GLY A 343 -17.41 -4.00 -26.69
CA GLY A 343 -18.37 -3.69 -25.64
C GLY A 343 -17.68 -3.42 -24.30
N ASP A 344 -18.43 -3.61 -23.23
CA ASP A 344 -17.96 -3.31 -21.88
C ASP A 344 -18.21 -4.50 -20.96
N PHE A 345 -17.41 -4.58 -19.91
CA PHE A 345 -17.53 -5.54 -18.84
C PHE A 345 -17.40 -4.83 -17.50
N SER A 346 -18.23 -5.21 -16.54
CA SER A 346 -18.12 -4.70 -15.18
C SER A 346 -17.21 -5.63 -14.39
N PHE A 347 -16.15 -5.05 -13.85
CA PHE A 347 -15.11 -5.73 -13.09
C PHE A 347 -14.98 -4.98 -11.77
N GLY A 348 -15.30 -5.66 -10.67
CA GLY A 348 -15.60 -4.97 -9.42
C GLY A 348 -16.69 -3.89 -9.59
N ARG A 349 -16.39 -2.67 -9.13
CA ARG A 349 -17.29 -1.49 -9.21
C ARG A 349 -17.18 -0.73 -10.52
N ASP A 350 -16.13 -0.97 -11.29
CA ASP A 350 -15.79 -0.17 -12.47
C ASP A 350 -16.22 -0.84 -13.77
N ARG A 351 -16.47 -0.01 -14.78
CA ARG A 351 -16.83 -0.46 -16.12
C ARG A 351 -15.63 -0.35 -17.05
N TRP A 352 -15.17 -1.49 -17.52
CA TRP A 352 -14.02 -1.64 -18.39
C TRP A 352 -14.45 -1.84 -19.83
N HIS A 353 -13.66 -1.32 -20.77
CA HIS A 353 -13.83 -1.61 -22.19
C HIS A 353 -13.24 -2.97 -22.51
N ARG A 354 -14.00 -3.83 -23.20
CA ARG A 354 -13.46 -5.03 -23.83
C ARG A 354 -12.85 -4.63 -25.15
N VAL A 355 -11.55 -4.83 -25.27
CA VAL A 355 -10.77 -4.40 -26.43
C VAL A 355 -10.07 -5.56 -27.10
N TYR A 356 -9.68 -5.34 -28.35
CA TYR A 356 -8.82 -6.24 -29.12
C TYR A 356 -7.82 -5.44 -29.94
N TYR A 357 -6.65 -6.01 -30.18
CA TYR A 357 -5.54 -5.40 -30.92
C TYR A 357 -4.62 -6.49 -31.48
N GLU A 358 -3.78 -6.15 -32.45
CA GLU A 358 -2.77 -7.07 -32.97
C GLU A 358 -1.51 -7.01 -32.10
N ALA A 359 -1.04 -8.16 -31.61
CA ALA A 359 0.23 -8.31 -30.90
C ALA A 359 0.85 -9.67 -31.24
N ASP A 360 2.18 -9.71 -31.38
CA ASP A 360 2.94 -10.89 -31.84
C ASP A 360 2.43 -11.57 -33.13
N GLY A 361 1.75 -10.80 -33.99
CA GLY A 361 1.15 -11.33 -35.23
C GLY A 361 -0.16 -12.09 -35.05
N ASP A 362 -0.78 -12.05 -33.86
CA ASP A 362 -2.11 -12.57 -33.59
C ASP A 362 -3.02 -11.50 -32.93
N VAL A 363 -4.32 -11.79 -32.81
CA VAL A 363 -5.29 -10.92 -32.14
C VAL A 363 -5.26 -11.19 -30.64
N THR A 364 -4.89 -10.17 -29.88
CA THR A 364 -4.95 -10.17 -28.43
C THR A 364 -6.17 -9.39 -27.97
N TYR A 365 -6.90 -9.93 -27.00
CA TYR A 365 -8.04 -9.28 -26.36
C TYR A 365 -7.74 -8.98 -24.90
N ALA A 366 -8.10 -7.79 -24.43
CA ALA A 366 -7.81 -7.31 -23.08
C ALA A 366 -8.91 -6.37 -22.55
N PHE A 367 -8.85 -6.04 -21.26
CA PHE A 367 -9.68 -4.99 -20.66
C PHE A 367 -8.92 -3.66 -20.64
N LEU A 368 -9.59 -2.55 -20.94
CA LEU A 368 -9.01 -1.21 -20.89
C LEU A 368 -9.88 -0.25 -20.08
N ILE A 369 -9.28 0.54 -19.20
CA ILE A 369 -9.96 1.61 -18.47
C ILE A 369 -9.03 2.81 -18.24
N GLN A 370 -9.61 4.00 -18.14
CA GLN A 370 -8.93 5.19 -17.65
C GLN A 370 -9.29 5.42 -16.19
N ALA A 371 -8.31 5.63 -15.32
CA ALA A 371 -8.50 6.00 -13.93
C ALA A 371 -7.72 7.30 -13.65
N GLY A 372 -8.39 8.45 -13.77
CA GLY A 372 -7.76 9.76 -13.66
C GLY A 372 -6.60 9.94 -14.65
N PRO A 373 -5.35 10.18 -14.17
CA PRO A 373 -4.16 10.29 -15.01
C PRO A 373 -3.59 8.93 -15.43
N PHE A 374 -4.23 7.82 -15.08
CA PHE A 374 -3.78 6.47 -15.42
C PHE A 374 -4.61 5.85 -16.54
N VAL A 375 -3.95 5.01 -17.35
CA VAL A 375 -4.59 4.08 -18.28
C VAL A 375 -4.15 2.68 -17.92
N LEU A 376 -5.11 1.79 -17.68
CA LEU A 376 -4.85 0.40 -17.30
C LEU A 376 -5.25 -0.52 -18.46
N VAL A 377 -4.42 -1.52 -18.73
CA VAL A 377 -4.75 -2.64 -19.61
C VAL A 377 -4.55 -3.94 -18.85
N ALA A 378 -5.60 -4.75 -18.72
CA ALA A 378 -5.59 -5.95 -17.89
C ALA A 378 -5.95 -7.20 -18.70
N ALA A 379 -5.36 -8.33 -18.30
CA ALA A 379 -5.60 -9.65 -18.88
C ALA A 379 -5.47 -9.67 -20.41
N PRO A 380 -4.27 -9.54 -20.99
CA PRO A 380 -4.08 -9.83 -22.41
C PRO A 380 -4.20 -11.34 -22.66
N SER A 381 -4.90 -11.75 -23.73
CA SER A 381 -4.94 -13.14 -24.20
C SER A 381 -5.39 -13.26 -25.64
N GLU A 382 -4.86 -14.27 -26.32
CA GLU A 382 -5.20 -14.64 -27.71
C GLU A 382 -6.54 -15.38 -27.83
N VAL A 383 -7.16 -15.76 -26.69
CA VAL A 383 -8.48 -16.40 -26.69
C VAL A 383 -9.56 -15.33 -26.85
N ALA A 384 -10.46 -15.49 -27.83
CA ALA A 384 -11.57 -14.57 -28.07
C ALA A 384 -12.59 -14.53 -26.92
N TRP A 385 -13.33 -13.42 -26.78
CA TRP A 385 -14.26 -13.22 -25.66
C TRP A 385 -15.33 -14.31 -25.54
N GLU A 386 -15.81 -14.85 -26.66
CA GLU A 386 -16.85 -15.88 -26.71
C GLU A 386 -16.36 -17.24 -26.19
N GLU A 387 -15.04 -17.44 -26.13
CA GLU A 387 -14.39 -18.70 -25.73
C GLU A 387 -13.79 -18.64 -24.33
N ARG A 388 -13.82 -17.47 -23.67
CA ARG A 388 -13.24 -17.27 -22.33
C ARG A 388 -14.09 -17.89 -21.23
N VAL A 389 -13.44 -18.60 -20.31
CA VAL A 389 -14.01 -19.14 -19.06
C VAL A 389 -13.06 -18.80 -17.91
N ASP A 390 -13.57 -18.13 -16.87
CA ASP A 390 -12.95 -17.93 -15.53
C ASP A 390 -11.42 -17.76 -15.50
N TRP A 391 -10.92 -16.69 -16.14
CA TRP A 391 -9.50 -16.40 -16.27
C TRP A 391 -9.10 -15.03 -15.68
N THR A 392 -10.09 -14.29 -15.16
CA THR A 392 -9.84 -13.09 -14.35
C THR A 392 -9.43 -13.45 -12.93
N GLU A 393 -9.62 -14.71 -12.48
CA GLU A 393 -9.41 -15.16 -11.10
C GLU A 393 -8.10 -14.66 -10.45
N PRO A 394 -6.94 -14.61 -11.13
CA PRO A 394 -5.74 -14.02 -10.53
C PRO A 394 -5.82 -12.50 -10.33
N LEU A 395 -6.54 -11.79 -11.19
CA LEU A 395 -6.85 -10.37 -11.01
C LEU A 395 -7.88 -10.14 -9.92
N ASP A 396 -8.75 -11.11 -9.62
CA ASP A 396 -9.67 -11.09 -8.46
C ASP A 396 -8.95 -10.92 -7.12
N ARG A 397 -7.65 -11.20 -7.10
CA ARG A 397 -6.77 -11.02 -5.94
C ARG A 397 -6.06 -9.66 -5.92
N LEU A 398 -6.26 -8.84 -6.96
CA LEU A 398 -5.74 -7.47 -7.00
C LEU A 398 -6.78 -6.50 -6.43
N TRP A 399 -6.29 -5.33 -6.00
CA TRP A 399 -7.12 -4.19 -5.58
C TRP A 399 -8.18 -3.73 -6.61
N LEU A 400 -8.11 -4.22 -7.84
CA LEU A 400 -9.04 -3.93 -8.92
C LEU A 400 -10.41 -4.62 -8.75
N TRP A 401 -10.50 -5.70 -7.98
CA TRP A 401 -11.77 -6.38 -7.68
C TRP A 401 -12.33 -5.94 -6.34
N ARG A 402 -13.43 -5.18 -6.38
CA ARG A 402 -14.23 -4.85 -5.19
C ARG A 402 -15.73 -5.04 -5.44
N PRO A 403 -16.50 -5.65 -4.52
CA PRO A 403 -17.96 -5.69 -4.57
C PRO A 403 -18.62 -4.33 -4.30
#